data_AF-T4VLI6-F1
#
_entry.id   AF-T4VLI6-F1
#
_cell.length_a   1.000
_cell.length_b   1.000
_cell.length_c   1.000
_cell.angle_alpha   90.00
_cell.angle_beta   90.00
_cell.angle_gamma   90.00
#
_symmetry.space_group_name_H-M   'P 1'
#
loop_
_entity.id
_entity.type
_entity.pdbx_description
1 polymer ?
#
loop_
_entity_poly.entity_id
_entity_poly.type
_entity_poly.pdbx_seq_one_letter_code
_entity_poly.pdbx_strand_id
1 'polypeptide(L)'
;MNIDSYYRDKEKNNKKVKIKSVYADEFVVVGRDGYLYATGEKGNKKGIFIININDNGKAKIKLEDGPYIRLDNKNFLIADTDKEGATKFDVYKTDSKEYVLKAPNGYYVRVREDDYKLAAKAEGTGEKTKFKFKEVD
;
A
#
# COMPACT_ATOMS: atom_id res chain seq x y z
N MET A 1 -14.98 18.68 22.01
CA MET A 1 -14.33 18.27 20.74
C MET A 1 -15.44 18.16 19.70
N ASN A 2 -15.40 18.93 18.61
CA ASN A 2 -16.45 18.88 17.59
C ASN A 2 -16.26 17.64 16.70
N ILE A 3 -17.33 16.90 16.45
CA ILE A 3 -17.32 15.70 15.60
C ILE A 3 -16.85 16.07 14.18
N ASP A 4 -17.22 17.25 13.69
CA ASP A 4 -16.86 17.70 12.34
C ASP A 4 -15.37 18.01 12.19
N SER A 5 -14.70 18.50 13.25
CA SER A 5 -13.25 18.73 13.23
C SER A 5 -12.48 17.41 13.28
N TYR A 6 -13.00 16.41 14.01
CA TYR A 6 -12.39 15.07 14.09
C TYR A 6 -12.40 14.35 12.72
N TYR A 7 -13.47 14.51 11.93
CA TYR A 7 -13.52 13.95 10.58
C TYR A 7 -12.67 14.74 9.57
N ARG A 8 -12.65 16.09 9.64
CA ARG A 8 -11.80 16.93 8.79
C ARG A 8 -10.30 16.63 8.93
N ASP A 9 -9.82 16.39 10.14
CA ASP A 9 -8.39 16.10 10.37
C ASP A 9 -8.01 14.70 9.88
N LYS A 10 -8.95 13.74 9.89
CA LYS A 10 -8.74 12.40 9.30
C LYS A 10 -8.62 12.44 7.77
N GLU A 11 -9.38 13.32 7.11
CA GLU A 11 -9.35 13.47 5.65
C GLU A 11 -8.12 14.22 5.14
N LYS A 12 -7.54 15.14 5.94
CA LYS A 12 -6.31 15.88 5.58
C LYS A 12 -5.11 15.00 5.25
N ASN A 13 -5.06 13.78 5.80
CA ASN A 13 -3.96 12.84 5.61
C ASN A 13 -4.23 11.78 4.53
N ASN A 14 -5.40 11.81 3.88
CA ASN A 14 -5.74 10.91 2.80
C ASN A 14 -5.14 11.42 1.50
N LYS A 15 -4.16 10.70 0.97
CA LYS A 15 -3.56 10.98 -0.33
C LYS A 15 -4.02 9.95 -1.34
N LYS A 16 -4.57 10.42 -2.45
CA LYS A 16 -4.88 9.59 -3.61
C LYS A 16 -3.59 9.37 -4.41
N VAL A 17 -3.18 8.11 -4.56
CA VAL A 17 -1.87 7.75 -5.13
C VAL A 17 -1.96 6.55 -6.06
N LYS A 18 -1.07 6.51 -7.04
CA LYS A 18 -0.60 5.26 -7.64
C LYS A 18 0.70 4.84 -6.97
N ILE A 19 0.82 3.57 -6.61
CA ILE A 19 2.01 3.02 -5.96
C ILE A 19 2.86 2.37 -7.05
N LYS A 20 4.08 2.85 -7.30
CA LYS A 20 5.00 2.27 -8.29
C LYS A 20 6.07 1.45 -7.59
N SER A 21 6.30 0.21 -8.01
CA SER A 21 7.45 -0.59 -7.56
C SER A 21 8.73 -0.01 -8.15
N VAL A 22 9.80 0.08 -7.35
CA VAL A 22 11.13 0.41 -7.88
C VAL A 22 11.73 -0.76 -8.66
N TYR A 23 11.58 -1.99 -8.13
CA TYR A 23 12.11 -3.20 -8.76
C TYR A 23 11.44 -3.56 -10.09
N ALA A 24 10.10 -3.62 -10.12
CA ALA A 24 9.38 -4.03 -11.33
C ALA A 24 9.23 -2.88 -12.35
N ASP A 25 9.50 -1.65 -11.94
CA ASP A 25 9.17 -0.41 -12.65
C ASP A 25 7.69 -0.30 -13.10
N GLU A 26 6.79 -1.00 -12.42
CA GLU A 26 5.35 -1.06 -12.71
C GLU A 26 4.49 -0.56 -11.55
N PHE A 27 3.23 -0.22 -11.82
CA PHE A 27 2.29 0.18 -10.77
C PHE A 27 1.66 -1.02 -10.08
N VAL A 28 1.35 -0.85 -8.80
CA VAL A 28 0.61 -1.82 -8.01
C VAL A 28 -0.87 -1.77 -8.41
N VAL A 29 -1.47 -2.94 -8.63
CA VAL A 29 -2.88 -3.12 -8.95
C VAL A 29 -3.46 -4.28 -8.16
N VAL A 30 -4.78 -4.30 -8.00
CA VAL A 30 -5.50 -5.46 -7.48
C VAL A 30 -5.85 -6.39 -8.64
N GLY A 31 -5.35 -7.63 -8.58
CA GLY A 31 -5.65 -8.70 -9.51
C GLY A 31 -7.09 -9.20 -9.40
N ARG A 32 -7.53 -10.00 -10.38
CA ARG A 32 -8.89 -10.59 -10.37
C ARG A 32 -9.12 -11.57 -9.21
N ASP A 33 -8.04 -12.13 -8.68
CA ASP A 33 -7.99 -13.02 -7.53
C ASP A 33 -7.90 -12.28 -6.19
N GLY A 34 -7.97 -10.94 -6.20
CA GLY A 34 -7.94 -10.09 -5.01
C GLY A 34 -6.54 -9.80 -4.46
N TYR A 35 -5.47 -10.39 -5.00
CA TYR A 35 -4.10 -10.13 -4.58
C TYR A 35 -3.54 -8.86 -5.22
N LEU A 36 -2.55 -8.25 -4.57
CA LEU A 36 -1.84 -7.10 -5.12
C LEU A 36 -0.63 -7.57 -5.95
N TYR A 37 -0.48 -6.96 -7.12
CA TYR A 37 0.61 -7.23 -8.06
C TYR A 37 1.25 -5.93 -8.54
N ALA A 38 2.56 -5.94 -8.76
CA ALA A 38 3.28 -4.85 -9.42
C ALA A 38 3.36 -5.09 -10.94
N THR A 39 2.22 -5.03 -11.62
CA THR A 39 2.07 -5.32 -13.07
C THR A 39 1.17 -4.32 -13.80
N GLY A 40 0.79 -3.23 -13.12
CA GLY A 40 -0.17 -2.27 -13.62
C GLY A 40 0.44 -1.22 -14.54
N GLU A 41 -0.08 -1.14 -15.75
CA GLU A 41 0.24 -0.04 -16.67
C GLU A 41 -0.31 1.31 -16.17
N LYS A 42 0.31 2.40 -16.65
CA LYS A 42 0.05 3.79 -16.22
C LYS A 42 -1.42 4.23 -16.29
N GLY A 43 -2.27 3.60 -17.10
CA GLY A 43 -3.68 3.96 -17.31
C GLY A 43 -4.73 3.29 -16.40
N ASN A 44 -4.36 2.29 -15.59
CA ASN A 44 -5.36 1.46 -14.90
C ASN A 44 -5.96 2.17 -13.66
N LYS A 45 -7.28 2.40 -13.64
CA LYS A 45 -8.00 2.94 -12.48
C LYS A 45 -8.03 1.98 -11.29
N LYS A 46 -7.87 0.66 -11.52
CA LYS A 46 -7.80 -0.36 -10.45
C LYS A 46 -6.49 -0.36 -9.65
N GLY A 47 -5.61 0.63 -9.89
CA GLY A 47 -4.36 0.86 -9.16
C GLY A 47 -4.29 2.23 -8.49
N ILE A 48 -5.44 2.89 -8.28
CA ILE A 48 -5.50 4.11 -7.50
C ILE A 48 -5.90 3.77 -6.06
N PHE A 49 -5.05 4.20 -5.12
CA PHE A 49 -5.19 3.93 -3.70
C PHE A 49 -5.35 5.24 -2.93
N ILE A 50 -6.07 5.18 -1.83
CA ILE A 50 -6.03 6.20 -0.78
C ILE A 50 -5.08 5.68 0.28
N ILE A 51 -4.00 6.41 0.53
CA ILE A 51 -3.09 6.16 1.65
C ILE A 51 -3.34 7.20 2.74
N ASN A 52 -3.62 6.73 3.96
CA ASN A 52 -3.73 7.56 5.15
C ASN A 52 -2.50 7.29 6.02
N ILE A 53 -1.56 8.23 6.07
CA ILE A 53 -0.39 8.16 6.96
C ILE A 53 -0.65 9.06 8.16
N ASN A 54 -0.59 8.51 9.37
CA ASN A 54 -0.73 9.30 10.58
C ASN A 54 0.61 9.87 11.07
N ASP A 55 0.56 10.72 12.09
CA ASP A 55 1.73 11.42 12.64
C ASP A 55 2.82 10.47 13.21
N ASN A 56 2.45 9.22 13.50
CA ASN A 56 3.37 8.17 13.97
C ASN A 56 3.98 7.36 12.81
N GLY A 57 3.82 7.80 11.56
CA GLY A 57 4.33 7.10 10.37
C GLY A 57 3.59 5.81 10.04
N LYS A 58 2.42 5.56 10.65
CA LYS A 58 1.61 4.37 10.33
C LYS A 58 0.64 4.66 9.20
N ALA A 59 0.58 3.76 8.24
CA ALA A 59 -0.32 3.86 7.10
C ALA A 59 -1.42 2.80 7.10
N LYS A 60 -2.62 3.23 6.70
CA LYS A 60 -3.64 2.35 6.12
C LYS A 60 -3.75 2.65 4.64
N ILE A 61 -3.89 1.60 3.83
CA ILE A 61 -4.01 1.70 2.37
C ILE A 61 -5.39 1.16 2.00
N LYS A 62 -6.10 1.86 1.13
CA LYS A 62 -7.42 1.51 0.62
C LYS A 62 -7.42 1.64 -0.89
N LEU A 63 -8.11 0.78 -1.62
CA LEU A 63 -8.44 1.05 -3.02
C LEU A 63 -9.44 2.24 -3.05
N GLU A 64 -9.26 3.20 -3.96
CA GLU A 64 -10.08 4.43 -4.01
C GLU A 64 -11.57 4.13 -3.88
N ASP A 65 -12.08 3.33 -4.80
CA ASP A 65 -13.47 2.88 -4.87
C ASP A 65 -13.63 1.43 -4.37
N GLY A 66 -12.95 1.06 -3.28
CA GLY A 66 -12.92 -0.34 -2.88
C GLY A 66 -12.51 -0.63 -1.44
N PRO A 67 -12.11 -1.87 -1.16
CA PRO A 67 -11.78 -2.30 0.19
C PRO A 67 -10.42 -1.77 0.65
N TYR A 68 -10.14 -1.96 1.95
CA TYR A 68 -8.80 -1.76 2.49
C TYR A 68 -7.83 -2.83 2.00
N ILE A 69 -6.54 -2.56 2.11
CA ILE A 69 -5.50 -3.55 1.86
C ILE A 69 -5.12 -4.20 3.19
N ARG A 70 -5.05 -5.53 3.18
CA ARG A 70 -4.63 -6.33 4.34
C ARG A 70 -3.63 -7.41 3.97
N LEU A 71 -2.98 -7.97 4.99
CA LEU A 71 -2.31 -9.25 4.87
C LEU A 71 -3.31 -10.40 5.01
N ASP A 72 -3.14 -11.41 4.17
CA ASP A 72 -3.76 -12.72 4.36
C ASP A 72 -2.94 -13.57 5.35
N ASN A 73 -3.43 -14.78 5.66
CA ASN A 73 -2.77 -15.72 6.58
C ASN A 73 -1.43 -16.26 6.05
N LYS A 74 -1.11 -16.03 4.77
CA LYS A 74 0.15 -16.42 4.12
C LYS A 74 1.09 -15.22 3.93
N ASN A 75 0.76 -14.07 4.52
CA ASN A 75 1.48 -12.79 4.43
C ASN A 75 1.53 -12.17 3.03
N PHE A 76 0.56 -12.48 2.17
CA PHE A 76 0.35 -11.77 0.91
C PHE A 76 -0.56 -10.56 1.11
N LEU A 77 -0.37 -9.53 0.28
CA LEU A 77 -1.25 -8.37 0.29
C LEU A 77 -2.48 -8.65 -0.57
N ILE A 78 -3.66 -8.43 0.01
CA ILE A 78 -4.96 -8.62 -0.64
C ILE A 78 -5.89 -7.43 -0.41
N ALA A 79 -6.89 -7.30 -1.27
CA ALA A 79 -8.06 -6.47 -1.08
C ALA A 79 -9.01 -7.11 -0.05
N ASP A 80 -9.31 -6.42 1.04
CA ASP A 80 -10.12 -6.86 2.18
C ASP A 80 -11.63 -6.88 1.86
N THR A 81 -12.06 -7.82 1.00
CA THR A 81 -13.46 -7.93 0.58
C THR A 81 -14.38 -8.50 1.66
N ASP A 82 -13.81 -9.18 2.66
CA ASP A 82 -14.51 -9.77 3.81
C ASP A 82 -14.57 -8.85 5.05
N LYS A 83 -13.95 -7.66 4.97
CA LYS A 83 -14.01 -6.60 5.98
C LYS A 83 -13.38 -7.00 7.33
N GLU A 84 -12.34 -7.83 7.30
CA GLU A 84 -11.57 -8.23 8.50
C GLU A 84 -10.70 -7.08 9.05
N GLY A 85 -10.46 -6.05 8.24
CA GLY A 85 -9.83 -4.81 8.65
C GLY A 85 -8.49 -4.52 7.98
N ALA A 86 -8.21 -3.24 7.83
CA ALA A 86 -6.98 -2.74 7.20
C ALA A 86 -5.72 -3.13 7.98
N THR A 87 -4.69 -3.59 7.26
CA THR A 87 -3.35 -3.69 7.85
C THR A 87 -2.80 -2.28 8.11
N LYS A 88 -2.18 -2.11 9.28
CA LYS A 88 -1.47 -0.90 9.67
C LYS A 88 0.02 -1.12 9.41
N PHE A 89 0.55 -0.48 8.38
CA PHE A 89 1.97 -0.58 8.01
C PHE A 89 2.76 0.53 8.68
N ASP A 90 3.98 0.26 9.15
CA ASP A 90 4.95 1.31 9.43
C ASP A 90 5.59 1.76 8.10
N VAL A 91 5.61 3.05 7.84
CA VAL A 91 6.16 3.64 6.61
C VAL A 91 7.49 4.30 6.91
N TYR A 92 8.53 3.87 6.21
CA TYR A 92 9.85 4.48 6.30
C TYR A 92 10.25 5.07 4.96
N LYS A 93 10.74 6.31 4.99
CA LYS A 93 11.33 6.96 3.81
C LYS A 93 12.79 6.50 3.67
N THR A 94 13.18 6.07 2.48
CA THR A 94 14.53 5.58 2.20
C THR A 94 15.34 6.51 1.29
N ASP A 95 14.66 7.32 0.47
CA ASP A 95 15.22 8.41 -0.33
C ASP A 95 14.12 9.47 -0.56
N SER A 96 14.43 10.60 -1.19
CA SER A 96 13.58 11.77 -1.41
C SER A 96 12.14 11.45 -1.83
N LYS A 97 11.91 10.35 -2.58
CA LYS A 97 10.58 9.90 -3.05
C LYS A 97 10.35 8.39 -2.96
N GLU A 98 11.15 7.66 -2.19
CA GLU A 98 11.07 6.19 -2.06
C GLU A 98 10.74 5.77 -0.64
N TYR A 99 9.81 4.82 -0.53
CA TYR A 99 9.25 4.35 0.73
C TYR A 99 9.34 2.84 0.81
N VAL A 100 9.51 2.34 2.03
CA VAL A 100 9.33 0.93 2.38
C VAL A 100 8.20 0.80 3.38
N LEU A 101 7.46 -0.30 3.31
CA LEU A 101 6.34 -0.61 4.19
C LEU A 101 6.71 -1.82 5.04
N LYS A 102 6.70 -1.68 6.36
CA LYS A 102 6.84 -2.81 7.29
C LYS A 102 5.48 -3.20 7.83
N ALA A 103 5.14 -4.47 7.74
CA ALA A 103 3.85 -4.97 8.22
C ALA A 103 3.95 -5.44 9.69
N PRO A 104 2.82 -5.63 10.39
CA PRO A 104 2.80 -6.06 11.80
C PRO A 104 3.47 -7.40 12.06
N ASN A 105 3.61 -8.25 11.04
CA ASN A 105 4.32 -9.52 11.13
C ASN A 105 5.86 -9.36 11.22
N GLY A 106 6.37 -8.12 11.23
CA GLY A 106 7.80 -7.81 11.37
C GLY A 106 8.57 -7.74 10.06
N TYR A 107 7.96 -8.07 8.92
CA TYR A 107 8.61 -8.10 7.62
C TYR A 107 8.26 -6.89 6.75
N TYR A 108 9.16 -6.55 5.83
CA TYR A 108 8.92 -5.57 4.79
C TYR A 108 8.10 -6.16 3.65
N VAL A 109 7.19 -5.34 3.12
CA VAL A 109 6.45 -5.62 1.89
C VAL A 109 7.44 -5.62 0.73
N ARG A 110 7.42 -6.70 -0.06
CA ARG A 110 8.25 -6.88 -1.26
C ARG A 110 7.42 -7.32 -2.45
N VAL A 111 7.93 -7.03 -3.64
CA VAL A 111 7.51 -7.69 -4.89
C VAL A 111 8.24 -9.03 -5.00
N ARG A 112 7.50 -10.10 -5.30
CA ARG A 112 8.05 -11.43 -5.62
C ARG A 112 8.61 -11.47 -7.04
N GLU A 113 9.66 -12.26 -7.24
CA GLU A 113 10.26 -12.44 -8.56
C GLU A 113 9.39 -13.26 -9.50
N ASP A 114 8.80 -14.35 -9.00
CA ASP A 114 8.13 -15.34 -9.85
C ASP A 114 6.87 -14.80 -10.53
N ASP A 115 6.11 -13.98 -9.80
CA ASP A 115 4.75 -13.60 -10.17
C ASP A 115 4.43 -12.11 -9.94
N TYR A 116 5.41 -11.31 -9.50
CA TYR A 116 5.24 -9.89 -9.16
C TYR A 116 4.18 -9.61 -8.09
N LYS A 117 3.75 -10.65 -7.34
CA LYS A 117 2.80 -10.51 -6.23
C LYS A 117 3.46 -9.84 -5.04
N LEU A 118 2.70 -9.01 -4.32
CA LEU A 118 3.18 -8.34 -3.11
C LEU A 118 3.03 -9.24 -1.88
N ALA A 119 4.09 -9.34 -1.08
CA ALA A 119 4.12 -10.10 0.16
C ALA A 119 4.95 -9.42 1.24
N ALA A 120 4.52 -9.45 2.50
CA ALA A 120 5.31 -9.03 3.65
C ALA A 120 6.19 -10.17 4.16
N LYS A 121 7.31 -10.40 3.46
CA LYS A 121 8.24 -11.51 3.72
C LYS A 121 9.73 -11.14 3.62
N ALA A 122 10.07 -9.86 3.40
CA ALA A 122 11.47 -9.44 3.35
C ALA A 122 11.97 -9.06 4.75
N GLU A 123 13.13 -9.60 5.14
CA GLU A 123 13.78 -9.27 6.43
C GLU A 123 14.48 -7.91 6.41
N GLY A 124 14.92 -7.47 5.22
CA GLY A 124 15.62 -6.20 5.02
C GLY A 124 15.03 -5.38 3.88
N THR A 125 15.57 -4.17 3.72
CA THR A 125 15.19 -3.27 2.63
C THR A 125 16.09 -3.48 1.40
N GLY A 126 15.52 -3.27 0.22
CA GLY A 126 16.21 -3.37 -1.07
C GLY A 126 15.27 -2.92 -2.20
N GLU A 127 15.70 -3.04 -3.46
CA GLU A 127 14.88 -2.57 -4.61
C GLU A 127 13.48 -3.20 -4.61
N LYS A 128 13.38 -4.49 -4.28
CA LYS A 128 12.11 -5.24 -4.22
C LYS A 128 11.14 -4.74 -3.16
N THR A 129 11.61 -4.04 -2.13
CA THR A 129 10.79 -3.50 -1.04
C THR A 129 10.48 -2.02 -1.19
N LYS A 130 11.07 -1.36 -2.19
CA LYS A 130 10.96 0.08 -2.39
C LYS A 130 9.82 0.41 -3.33
N PHE A 131 9.05 1.41 -2.93
CA PHE A 131 7.90 1.91 -3.68
C PHE A 131 7.94 3.44 -3.76
N LYS A 132 7.39 3.98 -4.85
CA LYS A 132 7.16 5.41 -5.06
C LYS A 132 5.67 5.67 -4.99
N PHE A 133 5.23 6.55 -4.10
CA PHE A 133 3.85 7.02 -4.06
C PHE A 133 3.73 8.22 -5.01
N LYS A 134 2.95 8.06 -6.07
CA LYS A 134 2.69 9.08 -7.08
C LYS A 134 1.30 9.63 -6.84
N GLU A 135 1.21 10.84 -6.31
CA GLU A 135 -0.07 11.53 -6.13
C GLU A 135 -0.79 11.67 -7.48
N VAL A 136 -2.12 11.55 -7.43
CA VAL A 136 -3.00 11.74 -8.59
C VAL A 136 -4.07 12.76 -8.23
N ASP A 137 -4.33 13.67 -9.17
CA ASP A 137 -5.35 14.71 -9.05
C ASP A 137 -6.79 14.16 -9.22
#